data_AF-A0A7S3Q0X4-F1
#
_entry.id   AF-A0A7S3Q0X4-F1
#
_cell.length_a   1.000
_cell.length_b   1.000
_cell.length_c   1.000
_cell.angle_alpha   90.00
_cell.angle_beta   90.00
_cell.angle_gamma   90.00
#
_symmetry.space_group_name_H-M   'P 1'
#
loop_
_entity.id
_entity.type
_entity.pdbx_description
1 polymer ?
#
loop_
_entity_poly.entity_id
_entity_poly.type
_entity_poly.pdbx_seq_one_letter_code
_entity_poly.pdbx_strand_id
1 'polypeptide(L)'
;MDVVQAQRQSLRKKLDRFPILGKAEEATKIPKEYLVIAGSFILLSLLFFGIGAGSLCSVVGFVYPAYKSLLAIESKNTKDDTQWLIYWVVFCFFSTIEVFTDTLLYWIPFYYAFKLAFLLWAMLPQTRGAKFLYDSFLKDFLKKNESKIDAALDEAKRTAGTLSQEIAAATAEISAAGMSAAAGYAQDKSATEKKAE
;
A
#
# COMPACT_ATOMS: atom_id res chain seq x y z
N MET A 1 13.39 42.92 -16.26
CA MET A 1 14.01 41.75 -15.58
C MET A 1 13.55 41.63 -14.12
N ASP A 2 12.77 42.59 -13.64
CA ASP A 2 12.39 42.79 -12.23
C ASP A 2 11.33 41.80 -11.75
N VAL A 3 10.42 41.39 -12.65
CA VAL A 3 9.36 40.42 -12.33
C VAL A 3 9.94 39.06 -11.93
N VAL A 4 10.99 38.60 -12.63
CA VAL A 4 11.65 37.32 -12.34
C VAL A 4 12.38 37.37 -11.00
N GLN A 5 13.00 38.51 -10.66
CA GLN A 5 13.66 38.68 -9.36
C GLN A 5 12.64 38.78 -8.22
N ALA A 6 11.52 39.47 -8.42
CA ALA A 6 10.43 39.53 -7.46
C ALA A 6 9.81 38.15 -7.18
N GLN A 7 9.59 37.34 -8.22
CA GLN A 7 9.12 35.96 -8.07
C GLN A 7 10.14 35.08 -7.34
N ARG A 8 11.44 35.24 -7.64
CA ARG A 8 12.51 34.52 -6.95
C ARG A 8 12.55 34.84 -5.45
N GLN A 9 12.49 36.11 -5.07
CA GLN A 9 12.45 36.51 -3.66
C GLN A 9 11.19 36.00 -2.94
N SER A 10 10.04 36.04 -3.62
CA SER A 10 8.80 35.45 -3.12
C SER A 10 8.93 33.94 -2.85
N LEU A 11 9.52 33.20 -3.79
CA LEU A 11 9.74 31.77 -3.67
C LEU A 11 10.73 31.45 -2.56
N ARG A 12 11.84 32.18 -2.47
CA ARG A 12 12.85 32.02 -1.41
C ARG A 12 12.24 32.18 -0.03
N LYS A 13 11.44 33.23 0.18
CA LYS A 13 10.74 33.48 1.45
C LYS A 13 9.77 32.36 1.83
N LYS A 14 9.13 31.72 0.84
CA LYS A 14 8.28 30.53 1.07
C LYS A 14 9.09 29.27 1.35
N LEU A 15 10.24 29.12 0.69
CA LEU A 15 11.16 27.99 0.82
C LEU A 15 11.93 28.00 2.14
N ASP A 16 12.21 29.18 2.71
CA ASP A 16 12.82 29.35 4.03
C ASP A 16 11.98 28.76 5.18
N ARG A 17 10.68 28.52 4.93
CA ARG A 17 9.79 27.84 5.88
C ARG A 17 10.16 26.37 6.11
N PHE A 18 10.92 25.77 5.21
CA PHE A 18 11.26 24.35 5.24
C PHE A 18 12.73 24.15 5.63
N PRO A 19 13.03 23.72 6.87
CA PRO A 19 14.41 23.58 7.36
C PRO A 19 15.23 22.54 6.57
N ILE A 20 14.56 21.58 5.93
CA ILE A 20 15.19 20.55 5.08
C ILE A 20 15.85 21.18 3.84
N LEU A 21 15.26 22.23 3.28
CA LEU A 21 15.78 22.94 2.11
C LEU A 21 17.02 23.79 2.47
N GLY A 22 17.07 24.32 3.69
CA GLY A 22 18.26 25.02 4.20
C GLY A 22 19.46 24.09 4.36
N LYS A 23 19.26 22.89 4.91
CA LYS A 23 20.33 21.87 5.02
C LYS A 23 20.81 21.40 3.65
N ALA A 24 19.91 21.25 2.68
CA ALA A 24 20.26 20.87 1.32
C ALA A 24 21.05 21.98 0.59
N GLU A 25 20.69 23.25 0.78
CA GLU A 25 21.41 24.42 0.27
C GLU A 25 22.82 24.52 0.87
N GLU A 26 22.97 24.26 2.17
CA GLU A 26 24.27 24.28 2.85
C GLU A 26 25.19 23.14 2.39
N ALA A 27 24.64 21.94 2.18
CA ALA A 27 25.40 20.78 1.71
C ALA A 27 25.80 20.86 0.22
N THR A 28 24.95 21.44 -0.64
CA THR A 28 25.17 21.50 -2.09
C THR A 28 25.73 22.83 -2.59
N LYS A 29 25.65 23.89 -1.76
CA LYS A 29 25.99 25.30 -2.10
C LYS A 29 25.20 25.86 -3.30
N ILE A 30 24.08 25.23 -3.67
CA ILE A 30 23.20 25.67 -4.76
C ILE A 30 22.00 26.41 -4.15
N PRO A 31 21.54 27.53 -4.73
CA PRO A 31 20.38 28.26 -4.21
C PRO A 31 19.14 27.37 -4.16
N LYS A 32 18.40 27.43 -3.04
CA LYS A 32 17.21 26.59 -2.79
C LYS A 32 16.15 26.65 -3.90
N GLU A 33 16.04 27.78 -4.61
CA GLU A 33 15.10 27.93 -5.73
C GLU A 33 15.45 27.02 -6.92
N TYR A 34 16.74 26.93 -7.26
CA TYR A 34 17.22 26.07 -8.34
C TYR A 34 17.15 24.59 -7.97
N LEU A 35 17.37 24.24 -6.69
CA LEU A 35 17.16 22.88 -6.20
C LEU A 35 15.72 22.41 -6.39
N VAL A 36 14.73 23.27 -6.12
CA VAL A 36 13.31 22.95 -6.28
C VAL A 36 12.93 22.83 -7.75
N ILE A 37 13.42 23.74 -8.60
CA ILE A 37 13.17 23.70 -10.04
C ILE A 37 13.81 22.46 -10.66
N ALA A 38 15.09 22.20 -10.34
CA ALA A 38 15.80 21.02 -10.82
C ALA A 38 15.17 19.73 -10.32
N GLY A 39 14.81 19.66 -9.03
CA GLY A 39 14.10 18.51 -8.45
C GLY A 39 12.73 18.29 -9.10
N SER A 40 11.96 19.35 -9.36
CA SER A 40 10.69 19.27 -10.07
C SER A 40 10.87 18.83 -11.53
N PHE A 41 11.93 19.28 -12.20
CA PHE A 41 12.23 18.91 -13.58
C PHE A 41 12.72 17.46 -13.69
N ILE A 42 13.55 17.01 -12.75
CA ILE A 42 13.98 15.62 -12.60
C ILE A 42 12.77 14.74 -12.30
N LEU A 43 11.89 15.14 -11.38
CA LEU A 43 10.65 14.43 -11.09
C LEU A 43 9.77 14.31 -12.33
N LEU A 44 9.57 15.41 -13.06
CA LEU A 44 8.79 15.42 -14.31
C LEU A 44 9.41 14.51 -15.37
N SER A 45 10.74 14.51 -15.48
CA SER A 45 11.49 13.66 -16.40
C SER A 45 11.37 12.19 -16.02
N LEU A 46 11.49 11.84 -14.73
CA LEU A 46 11.28 10.48 -14.24
C LEU A 46 9.83 10.01 -14.49
N LEU A 47 8.84 10.90 -14.33
CA LEU A 47 7.44 10.61 -14.68
C LEU A 47 7.25 10.41 -16.18
N PHE A 48 7.97 11.14 -17.02
CA PHE A 48 7.88 11.05 -18.48
C PHE A 48 8.55 9.78 -19.03
N PHE A 49 9.72 9.42 -18.48
CA PHE A 49 10.45 8.21 -18.87
C PHE A 49 9.93 6.94 -18.16
N GLY A 50 9.02 7.08 -17.19
CA GLY A 50 8.38 5.96 -16.49
C GLY A 50 9.27 5.19 -15.51
N ILE A 51 10.55 5.55 -15.40
CA ILE A 51 11.52 4.88 -14.53
C ILE A 51 11.24 5.26 -13.07
N GLY A 52 10.73 4.30 -12.29
CA GLY A 52 10.47 4.49 -10.85
C GLY A 52 9.25 5.36 -10.50
N ALA A 53 8.55 5.89 -11.51
CA ALA A 53 7.35 6.70 -11.35
C ALA A 53 6.24 5.95 -10.61
N GLY A 54 6.00 4.69 -10.97
CA GLY A 54 5.02 3.82 -10.29
C GLY A 54 5.33 3.65 -8.81
N SER A 55 6.55 3.24 -8.47
CA SER A 55 6.99 3.04 -7.08
C SER A 55 6.88 4.31 -6.25
N LEU A 56 7.26 5.47 -6.80
CA LEU A 56 7.14 6.74 -6.10
C LEU A 56 5.67 7.11 -5.84
N CYS A 57 4.81 6.90 -6.83
CA CYS A 57 3.37 7.12 -6.71
C CYS A 57 2.76 6.23 -5.62
N SER A 58 3.14 4.95 -5.57
CA SER A 58 2.73 4.00 -4.54
C SER A 58 3.24 4.42 -3.17
N VAL A 59 4.51 4.82 -3.04
CA VAL A 59 5.06 5.27 -1.75
C VAL A 59 4.33 6.51 -1.24
N VAL A 60 4.06 7.50 -2.09
CA VAL A 60 3.30 8.69 -1.69
C VAL A 60 1.86 8.32 -1.32
N GLY A 61 1.23 7.45 -2.11
CA GLY A 61 -0.13 6.93 -1.88
C GLY A 61 -0.26 6.05 -0.64
N PHE A 62 0.83 5.50 -0.10
CA PHE A 62 0.81 4.69 1.11
C PHE A 62 1.31 5.42 2.36
N VAL A 63 2.47 6.09 2.26
CA VAL A 63 3.19 6.62 3.42
C VAL A 63 2.53 7.86 4.02
N TYR A 64 2.13 8.82 3.19
CA TYR A 64 1.50 10.05 3.69
C TYR A 64 0.12 9.78 4.35
N PRO A 65 -0.79 8.96 3.76
CA PRO A 65 -2.06 8.65 4.40
C PRO A 65 -1.89 7.72 5.61
N ALA A 66 -0.91 6.82 5.60
CA ALA A 66 -0.60 5.99 6.76
C ALA A 66 -0.16 6.84 7.96
N TYR A 67 0.75 7.80 7.74
CA TYR A 67 1.17 8.74 8.78
C TYR A 67 -0.01 9.56 9.33
N LYS A 68 -0.86 10.07 8.44
CA LYS A 68 -2.04 10.83 8.85
C LYS A 68 -3.10 9.97 9.54
N SER A 69 -3.24 8.70 9.16
CA SER A 69 -4.12 7.74 9.84
C SER A 69 -3.61 7.45 11.24
N LEU A 70 -2.29 7.32 11.44
CA LEU A 70 -1.68 7.15 12.77
C LEU A 70 -1.98 8.35 13.67
N LEU A 71 -1.82 9.57 13.14
CA LEU A 71 -2.20 10.79 13.87
C LEU A 71 -3.70 10.88 14.15
N ALA A 72 -4.55 10.34 13.27
CA ALA A 72 -6.00 10.32 13.48
C ALA A 72 -6.41 9.37 14.61
N ILE A 73 -5.79 8.17 14.65
CA ILE A 73 -5.99 7.14 15.69
C ILE A 73 -5.62 7.67 17.09
N GLU A 74 -4.58 8.50 17.17
CA GLU A 74 -4.16 9.13 18.44
C GLU A 74 -5.06 10.32 18.84
N SER A 75 -5.90 10.80 17.93
CA SER A 75 -6.81 11.93 18.17
C SER A 75 -8.16 11.46 18.74
N LYS A 76 -8.85 12.31 19.51
CA LYS A 76 -10.21 12.03 20.00
C LYS A 76 -11.32 12.31 18.96
N ASN A 77 -10.97 12.71 17.74
CA ASN A 77 -11.92 13.21 16.75
C ASN A 77 -12.29 12.14 15.71
N THR A 78 -13.49 11.59 15.81
CA THR A 78 -14.01 10.50 14.94
C THR A 78 -14.22 10.90 13.46
N LYS A 79 -14.24 12.21 13.16
CA LYS A 79 -14.40 12.68 11.77
C LYS A 79 -13.14 12.47 10.93
N ASP A 80 -11.97 12.48 11.56
CA ASP A 80 -10.71 12.28 10.87
C ASP A 80 -10.56 10.79 10.47
N ASP A 81 -10.98 9.87 11.34
CA ASP A 81 -10.97 8.42 11.07
C ASP A 81 -11.82 8.04 9.86
N THR A 82 -13.03 8.60 9.77
CA THR A 82 -13.96 8.32 8.67
C THR A 82 -13.39 8.76 7.33
N GLN A 83 -12.69 9.91 7.29
CA GLN A 83 -12.07 10.42 6.08
C GLN A 83 -10.95 9.50 5.58
N TRP A 84 -10.09 9.01 6.48
CA TRP A 84 -9.02 8.09 6.11
C TRP A 84 -9.56 6.73 5.70
N LEU A 85 -10.62 6.23 6.37
CA LEU A 85 -11.26 4.98 5.98
C LEU A 85 -11.86 5.05 4.57
N ILE A 86 -12.55 6.15 4.23
CA ILE A 86 -13.07 6.39 2.88
C ILE A 86 -11.92 6.45 1.87
N TYR A 87 -10.82 7.12 2.21
CA TYR A 87 -9.62 7.17 1.37
C TYR A 87 -9.09 5.76 1.08
N TRP A 88 -8.95 4.91 2.11
CA TRP A 88 -8.45 3.54 1.93
C TRP A 88 -9.37 2.69 1.05
N VAL A 89 -10.70 2.79 1.22
CA VAL A 89 -11.65 2.05 0.38
C VAL A 89 -11.54 2.48 -1.09
N VAL A 90 -11.46 3.79 -1.34
CA VAL A 90 -11.27 4.34 -2.68
C VAL A 90 -9.92 3.90 -3.25
N PHE A 91 -8.85 4.00 -2.46
CA PHE A 91 -7.50 3.62 -2.86
C PHE A 91 -7.42 2.15 -3.28
N CYS A 92 -7.99 1.21 -2.51
CA CYS A 92 -8.00 -0.22 -2.86
C CYS A 92 -8.74 -0.51 -4.17
N PHE A 93 -9.89 0.15 -4.39
CA PHE A 93 -10.63 0.00 -5.64
C PHE A 93 -9.85 0.53 -6.84
N PHE A 94 -9.28 1.73 -6.71
CA PHE A 94 -8.45 2.30 -7.76
C PHE A 94 -7.20 1.49 -8.01
N SER A 95 -6.55 0.94 -6.97
CA SER A 95 -5.37 0.10 -7.13
C SER A 95 -5.68 -1.22 -7.83
N THR A 96 -6.90 -1.74 -7.70
CA THR A 96 -7.35 -2.89 -8.49
C THR A 96 -7.48 -2.54 -9.97
N ILE A 97 -8.10 -1.39 -10.29
CA ILE A 97 -8.22 -0.87 -11.67
C ILE A 97 -6.84 -0.55 -12.25
N GLU A 98 -5.96 -0.01 -11.41
CA GLU A 98 -4.60 0.41 -11.73
C GLU A 98 -3.78 -0.71 -12.36
N VAL A 99 -3.92 -1.94 -11.87
CA VAL A 99 -3.24 -3.12 -12.46
C VAL A 99 -3.62 -3.30 -13.93
N PHE A 100 -4.90 -3.12 -14.26
CA PHE A 100 -5.39 -3.21 -15.63
C PHE A 100 -5.00 -1.99 -16.47
N THR A 101 -5.11 -0.78 -15.90
CA THR A 101 -4.78 0.45 -16.63
C THR A 101 -3.28 0.61 -16.84
N ASP A 102 -2.42 0.14 -15.93
CA ASP A 102 -0.98 0.09 -16.14
C ASP A 102 -0.66 -0.85 -17.31
N THR A 103 -1.29 -2.03 -17.38
CA THR A 103 -1.08 -2.97 -18.48
C THR A 103 -1.56 -2.43 -19.83
N LEU A 104 -2.65 -1.66 -19.85
CA LEU A 104 -3.27 -1.14 -21.09
C LEU A 104 -2.72 0.22 -21.54
N LEU A 105 -2.28 1.07 -20.61
CA LEU A 105 -1.95 2.47 -20.86
C LEU A 105 -0.46 2.80 -20.64
N TYR A 106 0.41 1.83 -20.31
CA TYR A 106 1.86 2.08 -20.11
C TYR A 106 2.54 2.76 -21.30
N TRP A 107 2.04 2.50 -22.52
CA TRP A 107 2.58 3.03 -23.77
C TRP A 107 2.16 4.48 -24.07
N ILE A 108 1.17 5.03 -23.33
CA ILE A 108 0.70 6.41 -23.54
C ILE A 108 1.57 7.39 -22.75
N PRO A 109 2.26 8.34 -23.41
CA PRO A 109 3.02 9.38 -22.72
C PRO A 109 2.08 10.25 -21.85
N PHE A 110 2.53 10.61 -20.65
CA PHE A 110 1.78 11.33 -19.58
C PHE A 110 0.79 10.53 -18.72
N TYR A 111 0.59 9.23 -18.95
CA TYR A 111 -0.30 8.41 -18.11
C TYR A 111 0.07 8.47 -16.62
N TYR A 112 1.35 8.30 -16.27
CA TYR A 112 1.83 8.36 -14.88
C TYR A 112 1.64 9.74 -14.23
N ALA A 113 1.69 10.82 -15.02
CA ALA A 113 1.46 12.17 -14.51
C ALA A 113 -0.03 12.39 -14.17
N PHE A 114 -0.95 11.92 -15.03
CA PHE A 114 -2.38 11.93 -14.74
C PHE A 114 -2.72 11.04 -13.53
N LYS A 115 -2.11 9.86 -13.45
CA LYS A 115 -2.24 8.94 -12.33
C LYS A 115 -1.83 9.58 -11.01
N LEU A 116 -0.67 10.24 -10.98
CA LEU A 116 -0.20 10.97 -9.80
C LEU A 116 -1.14 12.13 -9.44
N ALA A 117 -1.60 12.90 -10.42
CA ALA A 117 -2.54 13.99 -10.18
C ALA A 117 -3.89 13.50 -9.61
N PHE A 118 -4.39 12.37 -10.13
CA PHE A 118 -5.60 11.73 -9.64
C PHE A 118 -5.44 11.23 -8.19
N LEU A 119 -4.34 10.54 -7.89
CA LEU A 119 -4.00 10.08 -6.53
C LEU A 119 -3.90 11.25 -5.55
N LEU A 120 -3.20 12.33 -5.92
CA LEU A 120 -3.08 13.52 -5.10
C LEU A 120 -4.44 14.17 -4.86
N TRP A 121 -5.27 14.29 -5.90
CA TRP A 121 -6.62 14.86 -5.77
C TRP A 121 -7.53 14.04 -4.86
N ALA A 122 -7.48 12.71 -4.96
CA ALA A 122 -8.24 11.81 -4.08
C ALA A 122 -7.74 11.88 -2.63
N MET A 123 -6.45 12.09 -2.44
CA MET A 123 -5.80 12.13 -1.14
C MET A 123 -6.01 13.43 -0.37
N LEU A 124 -6.14 14.57 -1.06
CA LEU A 124 -6.25 15.87 -0.40
C LEU A 124 -7.55 15.95 0.44
N PRO A 125 -7.47 16.15 1.78
CA PRO A 125 -8.65 16.27 2.62
C PRO A 125 -9.45 17.56 2.34
N GLN A 126 -8.80 18.57 1.72
CA GLN A 126 -9.45 19.82 1.32
C GLN A 126 -10.38 19.66 0.11
N THR A 127 -10.03 18.81 -0.85
CA THR A 127 -10.82 18.59 -2.08
C THR A 127 -11.93 17.56 -1.88
N ARG A 128 -11.86 16.73 -0.82
CA ARG A 128 -12.80 15.64 -0.52
C ARG A 128 -13.02 14.70 -1.73
N GLY A 129 -12.02 14.56 -2.59
CA GLY A 129 -12.11 13.81 -3.85
C GLY A 129 -12.47 12.33 -3.63
N ALA A 130 -11.87 11.68 -2.62
CA ALA A 130 -12.23 10.32 -2.24
C ALA A 130 -13.72 10.19 -1.84
N LYS A 131 -14.25 11.15 -1.06
CA LYS A 131 -15.66 11.13 -0.67
C LYS A 131 -16.60 11.30 -1.86
N PHE A 132 -16.25 12.14 -2.82
CA PHE A 132 -17.03 12.29 -4.05
C PHE A 132 -17.09 10.98 -4.86
N LEU A 133 -15.95 10.30 -5.03
CA LEU A 133 -15.88 9.01 -5.72
C LEU A 133 -16.66 7.92 -4.99
N TYR A 134 -16.57 7.92 -3.66
CA TYR A 134 -17.32 7.01 -2.81
C TYR A 134 -18.83 7.19 -2.99
N ASP A 135 -19.32 8.42 -2.83
CA ASP A 135 -20.75 8.73 -2.90
C ASP A 135 -21.32 8.59 -4.32
N SER A 136 -20.52 8.81 -5.38
CA SER A 136 -21.01 8.83 -6.77
C SER A 136 -21.09 7.46 -7.43
N PHE A 137 -20.14 6.57 -7.17
CA PHE A 137 -20.05 5.28 -7.87
C PHE A 137 -19.80 4.11 -6.92
N LEU A 138 -18.89 4.29 -5.97
CA LEU A 138 -18.38 3.17 -5.20
C LEU A 138 -19.41 2.59 -4.24
N LYS A 139 -20.22 3.45 -3.62
CA LYS A 139 -21.27 3.06 -2.68
C LYS A 139 -22.34 2.16 -3.32
N ASP A 140 -22.83 2.54 -4.50
CA ASP A 140 -23.84 1.77 -5.21
C ASP A 140 -23.25 0.46 -5.76
N PHE A 141 -21.99 0.48 -6.19
CA PHE A 141 -21.30 -0.73 -6.63
C PHE A 141 -21.09 -1.72 -5.48
N LEU A 142 -20.62 -1.25 -4.32
CA LEU A 142 -20.40 -2.08 -3.13
C LEU A 142 -21.72 -2.68 -2.63
N LYS A 143 -22.78 -1.87 -2.47
CA LYS A 143 -24.09 -2.36 -2.01
C LYS A 143 -24.70 -3.41 -2.94
N LYS A 144 -24.58 -3.23 -4.26
CA LYS A 144 -25.12 -4.19 -5.23
C LYS A 144 -24.39 -5.54 -5.19
N ASN A 145 -23.12 -5.54 -4.77
CA ASN A 145 -22.28 -6.73 -4.75
C ASN A 145 -22.03 -7.27 -3.33
N GLU A 146 -22.61 -6.66 -2.29
CA GLU A 146 -22.42 -7.02 -0.87
C GLU A 146 -22.67 -8.52 -0.64
N SER A 147 -23.80 -9.04 -1.12
CA SER A 147 -24.13 -10.48 -1.01
C SER A 147 -23.13 -11.41 -1.70
N LYS A 148 -22.53 -10.98 -2.81
CA LYS A 148 -21.51 -11.76 -3.52
C LYS A 148 -20.17 -11.71 -2.78
N ILE A 149 -19.83 -10.55 -2.21
CA ILE A 149 -18.64 -10.35 -1.40
C ILE A 149 -18.73 -11.22 -0.14
N ASP A 150 -19.87 -11.22 0.54
CA ASP A 150 -20.10 -12.04 1.73
C ASP A 150 -20.02 -13.53 1.41
N ALA A 151 -20.64 -13.97 0.31
CA ALA A 151 -20.56 -15.36 -0.13
C ALA A 151 -19.12 -15.79 -0.46
N ALA A 152 -18.35 -14.96 -1.16
CA ALA A 152 -16.95 -15.23 -1.47
C ALA A 152 -16.07 -15.24 -0.21
N LEU A 153 -16.35 -14.38 0.76
CA LEU A 153 -15.64 -14.35 2.04
C LEU A 153 -15.91 -15.61 2.87
N ASP A 154 -17.16 -16.07 2.90
CA ASP A 154 -17.54 -17.29 3.60
C ASP A 154 -16.95 -18.54 2.95
N GLU A 155 -16.88 -18.57 1.61
CA GLU A 155 -16.18 -19.63 0.88
C GLU A 155 -14.68 -19.63 1.19
N ALA A 156 -14.02 -18.47 1.14
CA ALA A 156 -12.60 -18.34 1.48
C ALA A 156 -12.30 -18.81 2.92
N LYS A 157 -13.15 -18.44 3.89
CA LYS A 157 -13.04 -18.90 5.28
C LYS A 157 -13.20 -20.42 5.39
N ARG A 158 -14.18 -21.00 4.69
CA ARG A 158 -14.40 -22.45 4.68
C ARG A 158 -13.21 -23.19 4.10
N THR A 159 -12.71 -22.76 2.94
CA THR A 159 -11.53 -23.35 2.28
C THR A 159 -10.28 -23.26 3.15
N ALA A 160 -10.06 -22.12 3.82
CA ALA A 160 -8.96 -21.98 4.78
C ALA A 160 -9.12 -22.93 5.99
N GLY A 161 -10.35 -23.06 6.49
CA GLY A 161 -10.69 -23.98 7.59
C GLY A 161 -10.47 -25.44 7.23
N THR A 162 -10.93 -25.88 6.05
CA THR A 162 -10.75 -27.27 5.57
C THR A 162 -9.28 -27.57 5.34
N LEU A 163 -8.52 -26.67 4.71
CA LEU A 163 -7.08 -26.84 4.52
C LEU A 163 -6.34 -26.96 5.86
N SER A 164 -6.70 -26.13 6.84
CA SER A 164 -6.11 -26.21 8.18
C SER A 164 -6.45 -27.53 8.88
N GLN A 165 -7.66 -28.06 8.70
CA GLN A 165 -8.09 -29.34 9.26
C GLN A 165 -7.39 -30.53 8.59
N GLU A 166 -7.23 -30.50 7.26
CA GLU A 166 -6.49 -31.53 6.51
C GLU A 166 -5.02 -31.57 6.92
N ILE A 167 -4.36 -30.41 7.05
CA ILE A 167 -2.97 -30.34 7.53
C ILE A 167 -2.86 -30.89 8.97
N ALA A 168 -3.82 -30.58 9.84
CA ALA A 168 -3.83 -31.08 11.21
C ALA A 168 -4.03 -32.60 11.26
N ALA A 169 -4.96 -33.13 10.45
CA ALA A 169 -5.22 -34.57 10.35
C ALA A 169 -4.01 -35.33 9.81
N ALA A 170 -3.40 -34.86 8.71
CA ALA A 170 -2.20 -35.47 8.15
C ALA A 170 -1.02 -35.45 9.14
N THR A 171 -0.86 -34.37 9.90
CA THR A 171 0.18 -34.28 10.95
C THR A 171 -0.06 -35.28 12.08
N ALA A 172 -1.31 -35.44 12.51
CA ALA A 172 -1.69 -36.42 13.53
C ALA A 172 -1.43 -37.85 13.06
N GLU A 173 -1.80 -38.19 11.82
CA GLU A 173 -1.56 -39.51 11.22
C GLU A 173 -0.06 -39.84 11.11
N ILE A 174 0.76 -38.89 10.64
CA ILE A 174 2.22 -39.06 10.58
C ILE A 174 2.81 -39.27 11.97
N SER A 175 2.35 -38.51 12.98
CA SER A 175 2.81 -38.68 14.36
C SER A 175 2.45 -40.05 14.93
N ALA A 176 1.22 -40.53 14.66
CA ALA A 176 0.73 -41.82 15.10
C ALA A 176 1.49 -42.98 14.44
N ALA A 177 1.77 -42.87 13.13
CA ALA A 177 2.57 -43.84 12.38
C ALA A 177 4.03 -43.89 12.87
N GLY A 178 4.63 -42.75 13.19
CA GLY A 178 5.97 -42.69 13.79
C GLY A 178 6.02 -43.35 15.18
N MET A 179 5.00 -43.12 16.01
CA MET A 179 4.89 -43.74 17.34
C MET A 179 4.67 -45.26 17.27
N SER A 180 3.87 -45.75 16.32
CA SER A 180 3.65 -47.19 16.16
C SER A 180 4.91 -47.91 15.63
N ALA A 181 5.65 -47.29 14.71
CA ALA A 181 6.93 -47.81 14.24
C ALA A 181 7.99 -47.89 15.35
N ALA A 182 8.07 -46.84 16.19
CA ALA A 182 8.98 -46.83 17.34
C ALA A 182 8.62 -47.89 18.40
N ALA A 183 7.33 -48.08 18.67
CA ALA A 183 6.85 -49.10 19.59
C ALA A 183 7.13 -50.53 19.07
N GLY A 184 6.94 -50.78 17.78
CA GLY A 184 7.24 -52.07 17.15
C GLY A 184 8.73 -52.42 17.23
N TYR A 185 9.62 -51.44 16.99
CA TYR A 185 11.06 -51.64 17.11
C TYR A 185 11.51 -51.96 18.54
N ALA A 186 10.93 -51.29 19.54
CA ALA A 186 11.24 -51.56 20.95
C ALA A 186 10.77 -52.96 21.39
N GLN A 187 9.60 -53.41 20.92
CA GLN A 187 9.10 -54.76 21.20
C GLN A 187 9.94 -55.84 20.52
N ASP A 188 10.30 -55.66 19.25
CA ASP A 188 11.12 -56.62 18.49
C ASP A 188 12.52 -56.78 19.10
N LYS A 189 13.14 -55.67 19.52
CA LYS A 189 14.43 -55.69 20.21
C LYS A 189 14.36 -56.44 21.55
N SER A 190 13.31 -56.20 22.35
CA SER A 190 13.12 -56.88 23.65
C SER A 190 12.82 -58.38 23.51
N ALA A 191 12.16 -58.80 22.42
CA ALA A 191 11.89 -60.19 22.12
C ALA A 191 13.14 -60.94 21.63
N THR A 192 14.05 -60.22 20.96
CA THR A 192 15.32 -60.76 20.46
C THR A 192 16.34 -60.93 21.60
N GLU A 193 16.40 -59.97 22.53
CA GLU A 193 17.25 -60.06 23.73
C GLU A 193 16.83 -61.21 24.66
N LYS A 194 15.53 -61.46 24.85
CA LYS A 194 15.00 -62.59 25.64
C LYS A 194 15.23 -63.98 25.04
N LYS A 195 15.53 -64.09 23.75
CA LYS A 195 15.86 -65.38 23.10
C LYS A 195 17.35 -65.70 23.11
N ALA A 196 18.18 -64.74 23.53
CA ALA A 196 19.63 -64.86 23.59
C ALA A 196 20.16 -65.24 24.99
N GLU A 197 19.30 -65.23 26.02
CA GLU A 197 19.49 -65.87 27.33
C GLU A 197 18.96 -67.30 27.34
#